data_AF-A0A7C3G2E4-F1
#
_entry.id   AF-A0A7C3G2E4-F1
#
_cell.length_a   1.000
_cell.length_b   1.000
_cell.length_c   1.000
_cell.angle_alpha   90.00
_cell.angle_beta   90.00
_cell.angle_gamma   90.00
#
_symmetry.space_group_name_H-M   'P 1'
#
loop_
_entity.id
_entity.type
_entity.pdbx_description
1 polymer ?
#
loop_
_entity_poly.entity_id
_entity_poly.type
_entity_poly.pdbx_seq_one_letter_code
_entity_poly.pdbx_strand_id
1 'polypeptide(L)'
;MNRKDGRGPLEMRPLRITPGYAEYAEGSALLELGKTRVLVAVTLTEGVPRHVGRRSGWLMVEYNLLPRSTRVRTQRERYKLGGRTQEVQRFLGRAFRAALDLKALPGKTVVVDADVLQADGGTRVASLLGGY
;
A
#
# COMPACT_ATOMS: atom_id res chain seq x y z
N MET A 1 -24.58 2.33 -22.48
CA MET A 1 -24.17 3.22 -21.38
C MET A 1 -22.65 3.31 -21.43
N ASN A 2 -22.10 4.40 -21.96
CA ASN A 2 -20.66 4.54 -22.19
C ASN A 2 -19.96 5.05 -20.93
N ARG A 3 -18.86 4.41 -20.56
CA ARG A 3 -18.00 4.87 -19.47
C ARG A 3 -17.32 6.18 -19.88
N LYS A 4 -17.07 7.08 -18.91
CA LYS A 4 -16.48 8.42 -19.16
C LYS A 4 -15.10 8.39 -19.81
N ASP A 5 -14.40 7.28 -19.66
CA ASP A 5 -13.06 7.03 -20.18
C ASP A 5 -13.05 6.16 -21.45
N GLY A 6 -14.22 5.90 -22.05
CA GLY A 6 -14.36 5.17 -23.30
C GLY A 6 -14.15 3.65 -23.20
N ARG A 7 -13.81 3.13 -22.02
CA ARG A 7 -13.56 1.71 -21.80
C ARG A 7 -14.83 0.86 -21.83
N GLY A 8 -14.69 -0.41 -22.17
CA GLY A 8 -15.75 -1.42 -22.05
C GLY A 8 -16.04 -1.80 -20.58
N PRO A 9 -17.17 -2.46 -20.26
CA PRO A 9 -17.54 -2.82 -18.87
C PRO A 9 -16.51 -3.70 -18.16
N LEU A 10 -15.90 -4.64 -18.87
CA LEU A 10 -14.90 -5.59 -18.35
C LEU A 10 -13.45 -5.13 -18.61
N GLU A 11 -13.26 -4.00 -19.28
CA GLU A 11 -11.95 -3.51 -19.62
C GLU A 11 -11.30 -2.82 -18.40
N MET A 12 -10.11 -3.31 -18.04
CA MET A 12 -9.30 -2.77 -16.93
C MET A 12 -8.70 -1.41 -17.29
N ARG A 13 -8.28 -0.65 -16.27
CA ARG A 13 -7.47 0.56 -16.52
C ARG A 13 -6.08 0.12 -16.98
N PRO A 14 -5.37 0.93 -17.78
CA PRO A 14 -3.96 0.71 -18.04
C PRO A 14 -3.21 0.53 -16.72
N LEU A 15 -2.49 -0.59 -16.58
CA LEU A 15 -1.71 -0.93 -15.40
C LEU A 15 -0.23 -0.90 -15.78
N ARG A 16 0.58 -0.18 -15.00
CA ARG A 16 2.04 -0.19 -15.10
C ARG A 16 2.63 -0.27 -13.70
N ILE A 17 3.66 -1.11 -13.56
CA ILE A 17 4.42 -1.26 -12.32
C ILE A 17 5.87 -0.95 -12.65
N THR A 18 6.48 -0.04 -11.91
CA THR A 18 7.90 0.31 -12.03
C THR A 18 8.60 -0.11 -10.75
N PRO A 19 9.25 -1.30 -10.72
CA PRO A 19 10.00 -1.77 -9.56
C PRO A 19 11.24 -0.92 -9.29
N GLY A 20 11.77 -0.97 -8.07
CA GLY A 20 13.00 -0.27 -7.68
C GLY A 20 12.88 1.25 -7.70
N TYR A 21 11.67 1.79 -7.49
CA TYR A 21 11.42 3.23 -7.61
C TYR A 21 12.02 4.05 -6.46
N ALA A 22 12.01 3.50 -5.24
CA ALA A 22 12.68 4.07 -4.08
C ALA A 22 13.97 3.30 -3.81
N GLU A 23 15.11 3.93 -4.11
CA GLU A 23 16.46 3.33 -4.08
C GLU A 23 16.85 2.77 -2.70
N TYR A 24 16.38 3.41 -1.63
CA TYR A 24 16.78 3.06 -0.27
C TYR A 24 15.93 1.95 0.37
N ALA A 25 14.79 1.60 -0.22
CA ALA A 25 13.93 0.54 0.30
C ALA A 25 14.42 -0.83 -0.18
N GLU A 26 14.38 -1.86 0.67
CA GLU A 26 14.73 -3.23 0.28
C GLU A 26 13.85 -3.75 -0.87
N GLY A 27 12.61 -3.29 -0.93
CA GLY A 27 11.72 -3.46 -2.07
C GLY A 27 10.89 -2.22 -2.31
N SER A 28 10.68 -1.85 -3.57
CA SER A 28 9.78 -0.73 -3.89
C SER A 28 9.18 -0.85 -5.27
N ALA A 29 8.01 -0.25 -5.45
CA ALA A 29 7.36 -0.12 -6.75
C ALA A 29 6.51 1.15 -6.83
N LEU A 30 6.59 1.85 -7.96
CA LEU A 30 5.57 2.82 -8.35
C LEU A 30 4.53 2.11 -9.20
N LEU A 31 3.30 2.04 -8.70
CA LEU A 31 2.17 1.48 -9.41
C LEU A 31 1.26 2.56 -10.00
N GLU A 32 0.96 2.44 -11.28
CA GLU A 32 0.06 3.30 -12.03
C GLU A 32 -1.14 2.48 -12.52
N LEU A 33 -2.36 2.82 -12.08
CA LEU A 33 -3.61 2.20 -12.52
C LEU A 33 -4.53 3.28 -13.10
N GLY A 34 -4.40 3.52 -14.40
CA GLY A 34 -4.93 4.71 -15.05
C GLY A 34 -4.27 5.96 -14.47
N LYS A 35 -5.08 6.86 -13.88
CA LYS A 35 -4.57 8.07 -13.21
C LYS A 35 -4.21 7.87 -11.74
N THR A 36 -4.53 6.72 -11.15
CA THR A 36 -4.13 6.42 -9.76
C THR A 36 -2.65 6.06 -9.74
N ARG A 37 -1.88 6.73 -8.87
CA ARG A 37 -0.45 6.48 -8.66
C ARG A 37 -0.17 6.24 -7.18
N VAL A 38 0.44 5.11 -6.87
CA VAL A 38 0.80 4.72 -5.50
C VAL A 38 2.26 4.29 -5.49
N LEU A 39 3.06 4.91 -4.63
CA LEU A 39 4.38 4.41 -4.30
C LEU A 39 4.23 3.41 -3.16
N VAL A 40 4.77 2.22 -3.34
CA VAL A 40 4.86 1.23 -2.29
C VAL A 40 6.32 0.97 -1.99
N ALA A 41 6.70 1.05 -0.71
CA ALA A 41 8.03 0.72 -0.21
C ALA A 41 7.91 -0.37 0.85
N VAL A 42 8.88 -1.27 0.88
CA VAL A 42 8.98 -2.37 1.82
C VAL A 42 10.29 -2.20 2.57
N THR A 43 10.18 -2.10 3.89
CA THR A 43 11.31 -1.99 4.81
C THR A 43 11.37 -3.20 5.72
N LEU A 44 12.56 -3.77 5.91
CA LEU A 44 12.76 -4.85 6.89
C LEU A 44 13.34 -4.27 8.19
N THR A 45 12.62 -4.44 9.29
CA THR A 45 13.05 -3.96 10.61
C THR A 45 13.29 -5.11 11.56
N GLU A 46 14.30 -4.95 12.43
CA GLU A 46 14.57 -5.90 13.50
C GLU A 46 13.57 -5.73 14.64
N GLY A 47 13.13 -6.85 15.21
CA GLY A 47 12.11 -6.91 16.25
C GLY A 47 10.70 -7.18 15.72
N VAL A 48 9.82 -7.53 16.65
CA VAL A 48 8.40 -7.79 16.42
C VAL A 48 7.56 -7.20 17.55
N PRO A 49 6.27 -6.91 17.34
CA PRO A 49 5.38 -6.50 18.42
C PRO A 49 5.38 -7.51 19.56
N ARG A 50 5.27 -7.00 20.80
CA ARG A 50 5.37 -7.81 22.03
C ARG A 50 4.43 -9.02 22.06
N HIS A 51 3.25 -8.92 21.45
CA HIS A 51 2.25 -9.99 21.42
C HIS A 51 2.53 -11.10 20.41
N VAL A 52 3.45 -10.91 19.46
CA VAL A 52 3.80 -11.90 18.41
C VAL A 52 4.83 -12.91 18.93
N GLY A 53 5.78 -12.45 19.75
CA GLY A 53 6.91 -13.24 20.23
C GLY A 53 7.97 -13.49 19.15
N ARG A 54 9.24 -13.66 19.55
CA ARG A 54 10.40 -13.67 18.62
C ARG A 54 10.51 -14.89 17.69
N ARG A 55 9.64 -15.89 17.83
CA ARG A 55 9.68 -17.13 17.02
C ARG A 55 9.00 -17.02 15.65
N SER A 56 8.35 -15.89 15.39
CA SER A 56 7.71 -15.56 14.11
C SER A 56 8.11 -14.15 13.71
N GLY A 57 7.99 -13.85 12.43
CA GLY A 57 8.00 -12.49 11.92
C GLY A 57 6.64 -11.83 12.07
N TRP A 58 6.62 -10.55 11.71
CA TRP A 58 5.41 -9.74 11.63
C TRP A 58 5.37 -8.95 10.32
N LEU A 59 4.18 -8.53 9.93
CA LEU A 59 4.00 -7.57 8.85
C LEU A 59 3.01 -6.51 9.27
N MET A 60 3.37 -5.25 9.07
CA MET A 60 2.48 -4.11 9.24
C MET A 60 2.45 -3.24 7.98
N VAL A 61 1.37 -2.47 7.85
CA VAL A 61 1.17 -1.61 6.70
C VAL A 61 0.78 -0.22 7.18
N GLU A 62 1.45 0.78 6.63
CA GLU A 62 1.05 2.17 6.69
C GLU A 62 0.51 2.59 5.33
N TYR A 63 -0.59 3.33 5.33
CA TYR A 63 -1.22 3.80 4.11
C TYR A 63 -1.51 5.26 4.28
N ASN A 64 -1.15 6.07 3.31
CA ASN A 64 -1.34 7.51 3.42
C ASN A 64 -1.70 8.13 2.07
N LEU A 65 -2.38 9.25 2.12
CA LEU A 65 -2.62 10.09 0.96
C LEU A 65 -1.80 11.36 1.11
N LEU A 66 -1.04 11.71 0.07
CA LEU A 66 -0.50 13.07 0.01
C LEU A 66 -1.66 14.08 0.07
N PRO A 67 -1.52 15.22 0.77
CA PRO A 67 -2.60 16.20 0.92
C PRO A 67 -3.22 16.68 -0.40
N ARG A 68 -2.47 16.63 -1.51
CA ARG A 68 -2.95 17.01 -2.85
C ARG A 68 -2.96 15.84 -3.85
N SER A 69 -3.05 14.61 -3.35
CA SER A 69 -3.29 13.44 -4.20
C SER A 69 -4.71 13.41 -4.79
N THR A 70 -5.68 14.07 -4.13
CA THR A 70 -7.07 14.17 -4.55
C THR A 70 -7.39 15.52 -5.20
N ARG A 71 -8.52 15.59 -5.93
CA ARG A 71 -9.00 16.84 -6.59
C ARG A 71 -9.12 18.01 -5.62
N VAL A 72 -9.59 17.77 -4.40
CA VAL A 72 -9.64 18.74 -3.30
C VAL A 72 -8.55 18.39 -2.29
N ARG A 73 -7.88 19.38 -1.73
CA ARG A 73 -6.83 19.14 -0.72
C ARG A 73 -7.44 18.53 0.53
N THR A 74 -6.86 17.43 1.00
CA THR A 74 -7.15 16.85 2.31
C THR A 74 -6.18 17.40 3.35
N GLN A 75 -6.62 17.44 4.60
CA GLN A 75 -5.72 17.78 5.71
C GLN A 75 -4.75 16.62 5.96
N ARG A 76 -3.49 16.94 6.25
CA ARG A 76 -2.51 15.91 6.63
C ARG A 76 -2.89 15.32 7.99
N GLU A 77 -2.99 13.99 8.05
CA GLU A 77 -3.23 13.25 9.28
C GLU A 77 -1.95 13.24 10.12
N ARG A 78 -1.86 14.11 11.14
CA ARG A 78 -0.68 14.25 12.01
C ARG A 78 -0.83 13.53 13.35
N TYR A 79 -1.99 13.70 13.98
CA TYR A 79 -2.22 13.25 15.36
C TYR A 79 -3.16 12.04 15.43
N LYS A 80 -4.12 11.96 14.51
CA LYS A 80 -5.12 10.90 14.46
C LYS A 80 -5.35 10.50 13.03
N LEU A 81 -5.23 9.21 12.77
CA LEU A 81 -5.55 8.62 11.48
C LEU A 81 -7.06 8.62 11.27
N GLY A 82 -7.51 8.94 10.06
CA GLY A 82 -8.90 8.86 9.66
C GLY A 82 -9.41 7.42 9.62
N GLY A 83 -10.72 7.23 9.74
CA GLY A 83 -11.33 5.89 9.73
C GLY A 83 -11.01 5.10 8.45
N ARG A 84 -11.01 5.78 7.29
CA ARG A 84 -10.65 5.19 6.00
C ARG A 84 -9.19 4.72 5.97
N THR A 85 -8.27 5.52 6.48
CA THR A 85 -6.84 5.19 6.56
C THR A 85 -6.64 3.92 7.39
N GLN A 86 -7.23 3.87 8.58
CA GLN A 86 -7.18 2.70 9.46
C GLN A 86 -7.85 1.45 8.85
N GLU A 87 -8.94 1.62 8.11
CA GLU A 87 -9.58 0.51 7.38
C GLU A 87 -8.65 -0.08 6.33
N VAL A 88 -8.04 0.77 5.48
CA VAL A 88 -7.17 0.34 4.39
C VAL A 88 -5.89 -0.30 4.93
N GLN A 89 -5.25 0.28 5.95
CA GLN A 89 -4.08 -0.32 6.62
C GLN A 89 -4.38 -1.72 7.14
N ARG A 90 -5.52 -1.89 7.84
CA ARG A 90 -5.92 -3.20 8.37
C ARG A 90 -6.25 -4.20 7.25
N PHE A 91 -6.88 -3.74 6.16
CA PHE A 91 -7.16 -4.56 4.99
C PHE A 91 -5.86 -5.06 4.34
N LEU A 92 -4.94 -4.16 3.99
CA LEU A 92 -3.67 -4.49 3.35
C LEU A 92 -2.84 -5.41 4.25
N GLY A 93 -2.71 -5.07 5.54
CA GLY A 93 -1.95 -5.90 6.48
C GLY A 93 -2.52 -7.31 6.62
N ARG A 94 -3.85 -7.49 6.60
CA ARG A 94 -4.44 -8.84 6.60
C ARG A 94 -4.17 -9.58 5.28
N ALA A 95 -4.28 -8.89 4.14
CA ALA A 95 -4.05 -9.49 2.83
C ALA A 95 -2.61 -9.97 2.67
N PHE A 96 -1.62 -9.14 2.99
CA PHE A 96 -0.21 -9.51 2.87
C PHE A 96 0.20 -10.60 3.87
N ARG A 97 -0.28 -10.55 5.13
CA ARG A 97 -0.01 -11.64 6.10
C ARG A 97 -0.60 -12.98 5.67
N ALA A 98 -1.67 -12.99 4.88
CA ALA A 98 -2.23 -14.22 4.33
C ALA A 98 -1.40 -14.80 3.16
N ALA A 99 -0.54 -13.98 2.54
CA ALA A 99 0.27 -14.36 1.39
C ALA A 99 1.74 -14.65 1.73
N LEU A 100 2.18 -14.41 2.96
CA LEU A 100 3.58 -14.51 3.40
C LEU A 100 3.76 -15.54 4.52
N ASP A 101 4.78 -16.39 4.43
CA ASP A 101 5.18 -17.26 5.55
C ASP A 101 5.99 -16.47 6.60
N LEU A 102 5.31 -15.99 7.63
CA LEU A 102 5.93 -15.24 8.72
C LEU A 102 6.87 -16.10 9.58
N LYS A 103 6.76 -17.43 9.58
CA LYS A 103 7.66 -18.28 10.36
C LYS A 103 9.07 -18.30 9.77
N ALA A 104 9.21 -18.01 8.48
CA ALA A 104 10.48 -17.87 7.79
C ALA A 104 11.22 -16.56 8.12
N LEU A 105 10.58 -15.63 8.86
CA LEU A 105 11.12 -14.30 9.18
C LEU A 105 11.24 -14.07 10.71
N PRO A 106 11.86 -14.98 11.48
CA PRO A 106 11.84 -14.92 12.93
C PRO A 106 12.46 -13.61 13.46
N GLY A 107 11.73 -12.92 14.33
CA GLY A 107 12.24 -11.72 14.97
C GLY A 107 12.33 -10.49 14.07
N LYS A 108 11.79 -10.54 12.84
CA LYS A 108 11.78 -9.40 11.92
C LYS A 108 10.36 -8.92 11.63
N THR A 109 10.23 -7.63 11.35
CA THR A 109 8.98 -7.01 10.90
C THR A 109 9.15 -6.44 9.50
N VAL A 110 8.28 -6.88 8.59
CA VAL A 110 8.10 -6.27 7.27
C VAL A 110 7.16 -5.07 7.42
N VAL A 111 7.66 -3.88 7.11
CA VAL A 111 6.86 -2.65 7.08
C VAL A 111 6.59 -2.33 5.62
N VAL A 112 5.31 -2.22 5.26
CA VAL A 112 4.89 -1.81 3.92
C VAL A 112 4.29 -0.42 3.99
N ASP A 113 4.91 0.54 3.34
CA ASP A 113 4.45 1.92 3.25
C ASP A 113 3.79 2.14 1.89
N ALA A 114 2.50 2.44 1.88
CA ALA A 114 1.72 2.68 0.68
C ALA A 114 1.27 4.15 0.60
N ASP A 115 2.05 4.96 -0.11
CA ASP A 115 1.82 6.39 -0.29
C ASP A 115 1.12 6.70 -1.61
N VAL A 116 -0.10 7.23 -1.51
CA VAL A 116 -0.87 7.64 -2.68
C VAL A 116 -0.38 9.01 -3.15
N LEU A 117 0.26 9.02 -4.32
CA LEU A 117 0.73 10.23 -4.99
C LEU A 117 -0.40 10.92 -5.76
N GLN A 118 -1.27 10.14 -6.41
CA GLN A 118 -2.44 10.62 -7.13
C GLN A 118 -3.60 9.65 -7.01
N ALA A 119 -4.78 10.14 -6.67
CA ALA A 119 -5.97 9.34 -6.42
C ALA A 119 -7.05 9.60 -7.49
N ASP A 120 -7.36 8.59 -8.29
CA ASP A 120 -8.49 8.55 -9.23
C ASP A 120 -9.29 7.25 -9.06
N GLY A 121 -9.49 6.84 -7.80
CA GLY A 121 -10.21 5.63 -7.42
C GLY A 121 -9.38 4.34 -7.47
N GLY A 122 -9.74 3.38 -6.62
CA GLY A 122 -9.06 2.08 -6.52
C GLY A 122 -7.68 2.12 -5.85
N THR A 123 -7.36 3.16 -5.07
CA THR A 123 -6.06 3.33 -4.40
C THR A 123 -5.70 2.14 -3.52
N ARG A 124 -6.66 1.57 -2.76
CA ARG A 124 -6.41 0.38 -1.93
C ARG A 124 -6.01 -0.87 -2.72
N VAL A 125 -6.56 -1.02 -3.94
CA VAL A 125 -6.24 -2.17 -4.82
C VAL A 125 -4.88 -1.92 -5.48
N ALA A 126 -4.63 -0.68 -5.89
CA ALA A 126 -3.32 -0.25 -6.37
C ALA A 126 -2.22 -0.49 -5.31
N SER A 127 -2.46 -0.15 -4.04
CA SER A 127 -1.53 -0.44 -2.93
C SER A 127 -1.30 -1.93 -2.74
N LEU A 128 -2.36 -2.76 -2.86
CA LEU A 128 -2.22 -4.22 -2.75
C LEU A 128 -1.35 -4.79 -3.87
N LEU A 129 -1.59 -4.37 -5.12
CA LEU A 129 -0.84 -4.82 -6.29
C LEU A 129 0.61 -4.33 -6.29
N GLY A 130 0.90 -3.18 -5.69
CA GLY A 130 2.25 -2.62 -5.63
C GLY A 130 3.10 -3.20 -4.50
N GLY A 131 2.48 -3.77 -3.47
CA GLY A 131 3.17 -4.35 -2.32
C GLY A 131 3.27 -5.87 -2.32
N TYR A 132 2.72 -6.54 -3.34
CA TYR A 132 2.86 -7.98 -3.57
C TYR A 132 3.89 -8.22 -4.68
#